data_AF-Q7WXV1-F1
#
_entry.id   AF-Q7WXV1-F1
#
_cell.length_a   1.000
_cell.length_b   1.000
_cell.length_c   1.000
_cell.angle_alpha   90.00
_cell.angle_beta   90.00
_cell.angle_gamma   90.00
#
_symmetry.space_group_name_H-M   'P 1'
#
loop_
_entity.id
_entity.type
_entity.pdbx_description
1 polymer ?
#
loop_
_entity_poly.entity_id
_entity_poly.type
_entity_poly.pdbx_seq_one_letter_code
_entity_poly.pdbx_strand_id
1 'polypeptide(L)'
;MTRSALSTIAYEALVRARRKFSNREERCIRETWTAEQELVLLRLYPDMPNEVLAARLNKTLQQICSRAYRLGLKKSPEFSKKIRQDWGSATRFKKGNTPWNCGMKGLPARGRAPETQFKKGQKPHTWLPVGSTRVSADGYLQRKISDTGYPPRDWKGIHILLWEEHFGPIPTGHCVCFKDNNKQNVVIDNLELITRAERMRRNSIHRYPPELKSAIRVISKLKRTIQEVEHEEQD
;
A
#
# COMPACT_ATOMS: atom_id res chain seq x y z
N MET A 1 72.55 18.54 0.83
CA MET A 1 71.30 18.40 0.06
C MET A 1 70.67 19.77 -0.12
N THR A 2 70.98 20.42 -1.23
CA THR A 2 70.57 21.80 -1.54
C THR A 2 69.12 21.81 -2.01
N ARG A 3 68.22 22.46 -1.26
CA ARG A 3 66.85 22.71 -1.69
C ARG A 3 66.90 23.58 -2.95
N SER A 4 66.56 23.01 -4.11
CA SER A 4 66.39 23.75 -5.35
C SER A 4 65.35 24.86 -5.11
N ALA A 5 65.74 26.12 -5.35
CA ALA A 5 64.80 27.23 -5.34
C ALA A 5 63.76 26.99 -6.44
N LEU A 6 62.48 27.15 -6.10
CA LEU A 6 61.39 27.08 -7.10
C LEU A 6 61.62 28.17 -8.15
N SER A 7 61.36 27.87 -9.42
CA SER A 7 61.38 28.88 -10.47
C SER A 7 60.35 29.98 -10.15
N THR A 8 60.60 31.21 -10.61
CA THR A 8 59.72 32.37 -10.35
C THR A 8 58.26 32.08 -10.72
N ILE A 9 58.05 31.39 -11.85
CA ILE A 9 56.73 30.96 -12.33
C ILE A 9 56.09 29.94 -11.36
N ALA A 10 56.87 28.99 -10.84
CA ALA A 10 56.36 28.01 -9.87
C ALA A 10 56.01 28.66 -8.53
N TYR A 11 56.78 29.66 -8.09
CA TYR A 11 56.48 30.44 -6.89
C TYR A 11 55.19 31.26 -7.06
N GLU A 12 55.03 31.95 -8.19
CA GLU A 12 53.81 32.71 -8.50
C GLU A 12 52.56 31.82 -8.59
N ALA A 13 52.69 30.63 -9.19
CA ALA A 13 51.62 29.65 -9.23
C ALA A 13 51.22 29.17 -7.82
N LEU A 14 52.21 28.94 -6.95
CA LEU A 14 51.99 28.50 -5.57
C LEU A 14 51.35 29.62 -4.72
N VAL A 15 51.75 30.88 -4.92
CA VAL A 15 51.13 32.05 -4.29
C VAL A 15 49.68 32.23 -4.77
N ARG A 16 49.40 32.12 -6.08
CA ARG A 16 48.04 32.14 -6.62
C ARG A 16 47.17 31.02 -6.07
N ALA A 17 47.72 29.80 -5.96
CA ALA A 17 47.03 28.66 -5.39
C ALA A 17 46.70 28.91 -3.90
N ARG A 18 47.69 29.32 -3.10
CA ARG A 18 47.50 29.65 -1.68
C ARG A 18 46.46 30.77 -1.47
N ARG A 19 46.42 31.80 -2.32
CA ARG A 19 45.37 32.84 -2.28
C ARG A 19 43.96 32.28 -2.51
N LYS A 20 43.80 31.31 -3.43
CA LYS A 20 42.52 30.60 -3.63
C LYS A 20 42.11 29.73 -2.43
N PHE A 21 43.08 29.24 -1.65
CA PHE A 21 42.83 28.42 -0.46
C PHE A 21 42.59 29.26 0.82
N SER A 22 43.21 30.44 0.97
CA SER A 22 42.97 31.35 2.10
C SER A 22 41.53 31.89 2.12
N ASN A 23 40.96 32.21 0.95
CA ASN A 23 39.54 32.59 0.81
C ASN A 23 38.55 31.44 1.11
N ARG A 24 39.05 30.24 1.42
CA ARG A 24 38.23 29.05 1.71
C ARG A 24 37.95 28.90 3.21
N GLU A 25 38.88 29.33 4.07
CA GLU A 25 38.69 29.37 5.53
C GLU A 25 37.81 30.57 5.95
N GLU A 26 37.89 31.69 5.23
CA GLU A 26 36.94 32.81 5.33
C GLU A 26 35.59 32.55 4.62
N ARG A 27 35.26 31.30 4.31
CA ARG A 27 33.86 30.96 4.02
C ARG A 27 33.12 31.01 5.34
N CYS A 28 32.74 32.23 5.69
CA CYS A 28 31.67 32.60 6.61
C CYS A 28 30.76 31.39 6.83
N ILE A 29 30.81 30.84 8.04
CA ILE A 29 29.70 30.01 8.55
C ILE A 29 28.51 30.91 8.32
N ARG A 30 27.73 30.66 7.26
CA ARG A 30 26.56 31.47 6.95
C ARG A 30 25.60 31.21 8.08
N GLU A 31 25.69 32.01 9.14
CA GLU A 31 24.68 32.12 10.17
C GLU A 31 23.43 32.62 9.47
N THR A 32 22.66 31.64 8.99
CA THR A 32 21.50 31.89 8.16
C THR A 32 20.34 32.46 8.96
N TRP A 33 20.48 32.53 10.30
CA TRP A 33 19.48 32.98 11.24
C TRP A 33 20.15 33.76 12.37
N THR A 34 19.75 35.01 12.56
CA THR A 34 20.13 35.78 13.75
C THR A 34 19.18 35.47 14.91
N ALA A 35 19.62 35.68 16.15
CA ALA A 35 18.77 35.50 17.34
C ALA A 35 17.46 36.31 17.25
N GLU A 36 17.52 37.53 16.72
CA GLU A 36 16.35 38.38 16.49
C GLU A 36 15.38 37.77 15.47
N GLN A 37 15.88 37.22 14.36
CA GLN A 37 15.05 36.56 13.35
C GLN A 37 14.35 35.32 13.92
N GLU A 38 15.01 34.58 14.81
CA GLU A 38 14.42 33.43 15.48
C GLU A 38 13.35 33.84 16.49
N LEU A 39 13.55 34.92 17.25
CA LEU A 39 12.54 35.45 18.16
C LEU A 39 11.29 35.92 17.41
N VAL A 40 11.48 36.60 16.27
CA VAL A 40 10.37 37.02 15.41
C VAL A 40 9.65 35.80 14.83
N LEU A 41 10.38 34.75 14.42
CA LEU A 41 9.78 33.50 13.95
C LEU A 41 9.00 32.81 15.06
N LEU A 42 9.56 32.65 16.26
CA LEU A 42 8.91 32.04 17.42
C LEU A 42 7.58 32.73 17.75
N ARG A 43 7.58 34.07 17.75
CA ARG A 43 6.41 34.88 18.10
C ARG A 43 5.32 34.87 17.04
N LEU A 44 5.69 34.93 15.76
CA LEU A 44 4.73 35.18 14.68
C LEU A 44 4.38 33.93 13.87
N TYR A 45 5.16 32.86 13.97
CA TYR A 45 4.91 31.63 13.22
C TYR A 45 3.52 31.02 13.48
N PRO A 46 2.97 30.98 14.71
CA PRO A 46 1.67 30.38 14.95
C PRO A 46 0.52 30.97 14.13
N ASP A 47 0.51 32.30 13.93
CA ASP A 47 -0.67 33.02 13.41
C ASP A 47 -0.45 33.70 12.05
N MET A 48 0.75 33.64 11.49
CA MET A 48 1.09 34.33 10.24
C MET A 48 1.37 33.35 9.08
N PRO A 49 0.95 33.68 7.83
CA PRO A 49 1.35 32.91 6.65
C PRO A 49 2.87 32.90 6.44
N ASN A 50 3.39 31.78 5.96
CA ASN A 50 4.83 31.61 5.72
C ASN A 50 5.36 32.60 4.68
N GLU A 51 4.54 33.02 3.73
CA GLU A 51 4.86 34.03 2.72
C GLU A 51 5.14 35.41 3.33
N VAL A 52 4.34 35.81 4.31
CA VAL A 52 4.54 37.08 5.02
C VAL A 52 5.78 37.02 5.90
N LEU A 53 6.04 35.90 6.57
CA LEU A 53 7.26 35.68 7.35
C LEU A 53 8.52 35.68 6.47
N ALA A 54 8.43 35.06 5.29
CA ALA A 54 9.49 35.03 4.30
C ALA A 54 9.86 36.45 3.83
N ALA A 55 8.87 37.26 3.46
CA ALA A 55 9.08 38.65 3.09
C ALA A 55 9.66 39.49 4.25
N ARG A 56 9.11 39.35 5.46
CA ARG A 56 9.50 40.14 6.63
C ARG A 56 10.91 39.84 7.12
N LEU A 57 11.36 38.59 7.03
CA LEU A 57 12.67 38.13 7.49
C LEU A 57 13.71 38.09 6.35
N ASN A 58 13.32 38.48 5.14
CA ASN A 58 14.12 38.35 3.92
C ASN A 58 14.69 36.92 3.76
N LYS A 59 13.82 35.92 3.93
CA LYS A 59 14.12 34.49 3.80
C LYS A 59 13.24 33.86 2.75
N THR A 60 13.69 32.76 2.17
CA THR A 60 12.86 31.92 1.31
C THR A 60 11.83 31.14 2.13
N LEU A 61 10.70 30.79 1.52
CA LEU A 61 9.67 29.93 2.13
C LEU A 61 10.26 28.62 2.69
N GLN A 62 11.18 28.01 1.95
CA GLN A 62 11.85 26.76 2.36
C GLN A 62 12.68 26.96 3.63
N GLN A 63 13.37 28.11 3.77
CA GLN A 63 14.14 28.43 4.99
C GLN A 63 13.22 28.61 6.20
N ILE A 64 12.08 29.29 6.04
CA ILE A 64 11.06 29.43 7.11
C ILE A 64 10.55 28.06 7.54
N CYS A 65 10.12 27.21 6.60
CA CYS A 65 9.57 25.89 6.89
C CYS A 65 10.61 24.99 7.58
N SER A 66 11.84 24.98 7.06
CA SER A 66 12.93 24.17 7.61
C SER A 66 13.32 24.62 9.02
N ARG A 67 13.36 25.93 9.28
CA ARG A 67 13.67 26.46 10.62
C ARG A 67 12.54 26.17 11.59
N ALA A 68 11.29 26.40 11.20
CA ALA A 68 10.13 26.08 12.03
C ALA A 68 10.07 24.59 12.40
N TYR A 69 10.36 23.70 11.45
CA TYR A 69 10.45 22.26 11.70
C TYR A 69 11.52 21.92 12.74
N ARG A 70 12.74 22.47 12.62
CA ARG A 70 13.82 22.25 13.60
C ARG A 70 13.51 22.80 14.99
N LEU A 71 12.78 23.91 15.05
CA LEU A 71 12.33 24.54 16.30
C LEU A 71 11.03 23.92 16.85
N GLY A 72 10.46 22.90 16.19
CA GLY A 72 9.22 22.25 16.62
C GLY A 72 7.98 23.15 16.57
N LEU A 73 8.02 24.25 15.81
CA LEU A 73 6.94 25.23 15.77
C LEU A 73 5.75 24.70 14.98
N LYS A 74 4.57 24.87 15.58
CA LYS A 74 3.29 24.54 14.95
C LYS A 74 2.49 25.81 14.71
N LYS A 75 1.63 25.77 13.69
CA LYS A 75 0.62 26.80 13.49
C LYS A 75 -0.42 26.72 14.60
N SER A 76 -1.03 27.84 14.97
CA SER A 76 -2.12 27.86 15.92
C SER A 76 -3.31 27.05 15.39
N PRO A 77 -4.17 26.49 16.25
CA PRO A 77 -5.35 25.75 15.81
C PRO A 77 -6.26 26.58 14.91
N GLU A 78 -6.45 27.86 15.23
CA GLU A 78 -7.28 28.79 14.45
C GLU A 78 -6.69 29.04 13.05
N PHE A 79 -5.39 29.32 12.98
CA PHE A 79 -4.71 29.51 11.70
C PHE A 79 -4.72 28.24 10.84
N SER A 80 -4.52 27.08 11.47
CA SER A 80 -4.57 25.77 10.80
C SER A 80 -5.96 25.46 10.23
N LYS A 81 -7.03 25.84 10.97
CA LYS A 81 -8.42 25.68 10.52
C LYS A 81 -8.71 26.56 9.29
N LYS A 82 -8.25 27.81 9.31
CA LYS A 82 -8.37 28.74 8.17
C LYS A 82 -7.69 28.20 6.91
N ILE A 83 -6.43 27.76 7.02
CA ILE A 83 -5.72 27.15 5.89
C ILE A 83 -6.50 25.95 5.34
N ARG A 84 -7.01 25.08 6.23
CA ARG A 84 -7.74 23.87 5.82
C ARG A 84 -9.05 24.18 5.11
N GLN A 85 -9.73 25.26 5.51
CA GLN A 85 -10.95 25.72 4.86
C GLN A 85 -10.69 26.17 3.41
N ASP A 86 -9.57 26.88 3.19
CA ASP A 86 -9.20 27.42 1.88
C ASP A 86 -8.41 26.41 1.03
N TRP A 87 -7.94 25.31 1.63
CA TRP A 87 -7.08 24.32 0.98
C TRP A 87 -7.75 23.68 -0.24
N GLY A 88 -7.08 23.77 -1.38
CA GLY A 88 -7.56 23.22 -2.64
C GLY A 88 -8.86 23.87 -3.14
N SER A 89 -9.23 25.06 -2.65
CA SER A 89 -10.39 25.82 -3.15
C SER A 89 -10.25 26.18 -4.64
N ALA A 90 -9.03 26.50 -5.09
CA ALA A 90 -8.75 26.83 -6.49
C ALA A 90 -8.72 25.62 -7.43
N THR A 91 -8.35 24.44 -6.94
CA THR A 91 -8.14 23.23 -7.75
C THR A 91 -9.25 22.18 -7.60
N ARG A 92 -10.15 22.32 -6.62
CA ARG A 92 -11.29 21.40 -6.46
C ARG A 92 -12.31 21.58 -7.58
N PHE A 93 -12.89 20.47 -8.00
CA PHE A 93 -14.06 20.50 -8.88
C PHE A 93 -15.23 21.20 -8.19
N LYS A 94 -15.79 22.22 -8.83
CA LYS A 94 -16.96 22.94 -8.32
C LYS A 94 -18.21 22.06 -8.47
N LYS A 95 -19.16 22.19 -7.54
CA LYS A 95 -20.46 21.51 -7.64
C LYS A 95 -21.13 21.92 -8.97
N GLY A 96 -21.61 20.94 -9.72
CA GLY A 96 -22.20 21.16 -11.06
C GLY A 96 -21.18 21.16 -12.21
N ASN A 97 -19.90 20.91 -11.95
CA ASN A 97 -18.92 20.74 -13.01
C ASN A 97 -19.17 19.41 -13.75
N THR A 98 -19.47 19.48 -15.05
CA THR A 98 -19.58 18.32 -15.92
C THR A 98 -18.20 18.00 -16.50
N PRO A 99 -17.60 16.84 -16.20
CA PRO A 99 -16.34 16.43 -16.82
C PRO A 99 -16.48 16.34 -18.34
N TRP A 100 -15.41 16.65 -19.08
CA TRP A 100 -15.41 16.65 -20.55
C TRP A 100 -15.79 15.28 -21.17
N ASN A 101 -15.64 14.20 -20.41
CA ASN A 101 -15.96 12.83 -20.82
C ASN A 101 -17.32 12.32 -20.31
N CYS A 102 -18.12 13.17 -19.65
CA CYS A 102 -19.44 12.78 -19.18
C CYS A 102 -20.33 12.40 -20.37
N GLY A 103 -20.90 11.19 -20.35
CA GLY A 103 -21.72 10.67 -21.44
C GLY A 103 -20.94 10.05 -22.61
N MET A 104 -19.61 10.13 -22.63
CA MET A 104 -18.81 9.44 -23.63
C MET A 104 -18.74 7.94 -23.33
N LYS A 105 -19.10 7.10 -24.31
CA LYS A 105 -18.95 5.64 -24.23
C LYS A 105 -17.49 5.25 -24.53
N GLY A 106 -16.63 5.42 -23.53
CA GLY A 106 -15.20 5.16 -23.64
C GLY A 106 -14.45 6.27 -24.38
N LEU A 107 -13.12 6.26 -24.26
CA LEU A 107 -12.25 7.11 -25.06
C LEU A 107 -11.89 6.38 -26.36
N PRO A 108 -11.74 7.08 -27.50
CA PRO A 108 -11.26 6.45 -28.71
C PRO A 108 -9.88 5.83 -28.43
N ALA A 109 -9.74 4.55 -28.78
CA ALA A 109 -8.49 3.82 -28.67
C ALA A 109 -7.42 4.53 -29.51
N ARG A 110 -6.32 4.98 -28.89
CA ARG A 110 -5.18 5.63 -29.58
C ARG A 110 -3.96 4.72 -29.58
N GLY A 111 -3.11 4.84 -30.60
CA GLY A 111 -1.90 4.03 -30.74
C GLY A 111 -2.23 2.54 -30.90
N ARG A 112 -1.50 1.67 -30.19
CA ARG A 112 -1.69 0.19 -30.22
C ARG A 112 -2.82 -0.30 -29.32
N ALA A 113 -3.50 0.59 -28.59
CA ALA A 113 -4.64 0.21 -27.74
C ALA A 113 -5.74 -0.61 -28.47
N PRO A 114 -6.08 -0.36 -29.76
CA PRO A 114 -7.04 -1.19 -30.48
C PRO A 114 -6.64 -2.68 -30.58
N GLU A 115 -5.34 -2.99 -30.59
CA GLU A 115 -4.83 -4.36 -30.70
C GLU A 115 -5.08 -5.15 -29.40
N THR A 116 -5.01 -4.48 -28.25
CA THR A 116 -5.06 -5.10 -26.92
C THR A 116 -6.41 -4.94 -26.21
N GLN A 117 -7.36 -4.24 -26.83
CA GLN A 117 -8.69 -4.05 -26.25
C GLN A 117 -9.48 -5.36 -26.23
N PHE A 118 -10.15 -5.60 -25.10
CA PHE A 118 -11.07 -6.72 -24.98
C PHE A 118 -12.21 -6.58 -25.98
N LYS A 119 -12.32 -7.56 -26.87
CA LYS A 119 -13.43 -7.61 -27.84
C LYS A 119 -14.69 -8.09 -27.12
N LYS A 120 -15.85 -7.60 -27.55
CA LYS A 120 -17.13 -8.07 -27.01
C LYS A 120 -17.23 -9.59 -27.22
N GLY A 121 -17.49 -10.33 -26.13
CA GLY A 121 -17.58 -11.80 -26.16
C GLY A 121 -16.23 -12.53 -26.17
N GLN A 122 -15.10 -11.83 -26.09
CA GLN A 122 -13.80 -12.46 -25.96
C GLN A 122 -13.73 -13.20 -24.61
N LYS A 123 -13.53 -14.50 -24.69
CA LYS A 123 -13.32 -15.34 -23.51
C LYS A 123 -11.85 -15.30 -23.12
N PRO A 124 -11.51 -15.25 -21.82
CA PRO A 124 -10.12 -15.35 -21.37
C PRO A 124 -9.54 -16.71 -21.77
N HIS A 125 -8.22 -16.80 -21.89
CA HIS A 125 -7.53 -18.05 -22.26
C HIS A 125 -7.74 -19.20 -21.25
N THR A 126 -8.20 -18.88 -20.03
CA THR A 126 -8.54 -19.83 -18.96
C THR A 126 -10.00 -20.29 -19.00
N TRP A 127 -10.78 -19.83 -19.97
CA TRP A 127 -12.19 -20.22 -20.08
C TRP A 127 -12.33 -21.70 -20.44
N LEU A 128 -13.29 -22.35 -19.79
CA LEU A 128 -13.65 -23.75 -20.01
C LEU A 128 -15.14 -23.88 -20.36
N PRO A 129 -15.55 -24.84 -21.20
CA PRO A 129 -16.96 -25.08 -21.49
C PRO A 129 -17.72 -25.63 -20.27
N VAL A 130 -19.05 -25.45 -20.26
CA VAL A 130 -19.94 -26.05 -19.26
C VAL A 130 -19.74 -27.57 -19.25
N GLY A 131 -19.67 -28.16 -18.06
CA GLY A 131 -19.36 -29.58 -17.86
C GLY A 131 -17.90 -29.85 -17.50
N SER A 132 -16.97 -28.93 -17.78
CA SER A 132 -15.56 -29.07 -17.44
C SER A 132 -15.34 -29.15 -15.91
N THR A 133 -14.31 -29.88 -15.50
CA THR A 133 -13.88 -29.98 -14.10
C THR A 133 -12.61 -29.18 -13.85
N ARG A 134 -12.46 -28.67 -12.62
CA ARG A 134 -11.23 -28.01 -12.16
C ARG A 134 -11.04 -28.20 -10.66
N VAL A 135 -9.80 -28.04 -10.20
CA VAL A 135 -9.48 -27.95 -8.77
C VAL A 135 -9.42 -26.46 -8.39
N SER A 136 -10.17 -26.06 -7.37
CA SER A 136 -10.13 -24.69 -6.81
C SER A 136 -8.80 -24.43 -6.10
N ALA A 137 -8.44 -23.16 -5.87
CA ALA A 137 -7.31 -22.78 -5.03
C ALA A 137 -7.40 -23.40 -3.62
N ASP A 138 -8.62 -23.59 -3.11
CA ASP A 138 -8.89 -24.25 -1.83
C ASP A 138 -8.80 -25.79 -1.89
N GLY A 139 -8.51 -26.39 -3.04
CA GLY A 139 -8.39 -27.84 -3.24
C GLY A 139 -9.70 -28.59 -3.51
N TYR A 140 -10.84 -27.91 -3.65
CA TYR A 140 -12.11 -28.56 -3.99
C TYR A 140 -12.22 -28.87 -5.48
N LEU A 141 -12.67 -30.08 -5.81
CA LEU A 141 -13.06 -30.42 -7.18
C LEU A 141 -14.40 -29.74 -7.52
N GLN A 142 -14.41 -28.96 -8.59
CA GLN A 142 -15.57 -28.20 -9.07
C GLN A 142 -15.92 -28.61 -10.50
N ARG A 143 -17.21 -28.58 -10.83
CA ARG A 143 -17.73 -28.72 -12.18
C ARG A 143 -18.40 -27.42 -12.60
N LYS A 144 -18.16 -27.01 -13.85
CA LYS A 144 -18.82 -25.83 -14.43
C LYS A 144 -20.26 -26.18 -14.79
N ILE A 145 -21.23 -25.53 -14.16
CA ILE A 145 -22.68 -25.76 -14.34
C ILE A 145 -23.35 -24.69 -15.21
N SER A 146 -22.79 -23.49 -15.31
CA SER A 146 -23.30 -22.40 -16.14
C SER A 146 -22.17 -21.55 -16.72
N ASP A 147 -22.48 -20.68 -17.68
CA ASP A 147 -21.53 -19.75 -18.33
C ASP A 147 -22.06 -18.31 -18.23
N THR A 148 -22.31 -17.84 -17.01
CA THR A 148 -22.77 -16.47 -16.72
C THR A 148 -21.65 -15.44 -16.70
N GLY A 149 -20.39 -15.89 -16.65
CA GLY A 149 -19.21 -15.04 -16.50
C GLY A 149 -18.87 -14.70 -15.05
N TYR A 150 -19.64 -15.20 -14.08
CA TYR A 150 -19.38 -15.03 -12.65
C TYR A 150 -19.00 -16.38 -12.02
N PRO A 151 -17.70 -16.64 -11.78
CA PRO A 151 -17.22 -17.95 -11.36
C PRO A 151 -17.91 -18.57 -10.14
N PRO A 152 -18.30 -17.81 -9.09
CA PRO A 152 -19.01 -18.39 -7.94
C PRO A 152 -20.39 -18.96 -8.25
N ARG A 153 -21.03 -18.52 -9.34
CA ARG A 153 -22.31 -19.08 -9.83
C ARG A 153 -22.06 -20.18 -10.87
N ASP A 154 -21.03 -20.03 -11.67
CA ASP A 154 -20.71 -20.94 -12.77
C ASP A 154 -20.06 -22.24 -12.32
N TRP A 155 -19.34 -22.24 -11.20
CA TRP A 155 -18.63 -23.40 -10.70
C TRP A 155 -19.24 -23.89 -9.39
N LYS A 156 -19.68 -25.15 -9.39
CA LYS A 156 -20.24 -25.81 -8.20
C LYS A 156 -19.35 -26.98 -7.79
N GLY A 157 -19.16 -27.15 -6.49
CA GLY A 157 -18.36 -28.27 -5.96
C GLY A 157 -18.99 -29.61 -6.29
N ILE A 158 -18.20 -30.58 -6.75
CA ILE A 158 -18.73 -31.91 -7.13
C ILE A 158 -19.35 -32.63 -5.92
N HIS A 159 -18.76 -32.48 -4.73
CA HIS A 159 -19.34 -32.99 -3.49
C HIS A 159 -20.75 -32.45 -3.19
N ILE A 160 -21.04 -31.20 -3.57
CA ILE A 160 -22.39 -30.62 -3.42
C ILE A 160 -23.33 -31.24 -4.46
N LEU A 161 -22.89 -31.36 -5.71
CA LEU A 161 -23.68 -31.97 -6.78
C LEU A 161 -24.04 -33.43 -6.45
N LEU A 162 -23.06 -34.21 -5.98
CA LEU A 162 -23.27 -35.60 -5.57
C LEU A 162 -24.24 -35.68 -4.39
N TRP A 163 -24.10 -34.81 -3.39
CA TRP A 163 -25.05 -34.77 -2.27
C TRP A 163 -26.47 -34.46 -2.75
N GLU A 164 -26.63 -33.46 -3.61
CA GLU A 164 -27.93 -33.05 -4.14
C GLU A 164 -28.60 -34.13 -5.00
N GLU A 165 -27.80 -34.93 -5.72
CA GLU A 165 -28.27 -36.06 -6.51
C GLU A 165 -28.84 -37.18 -5.63
N HIS A 166 -28.22 -37.47 -4.48
CA HIS A 166 -28.64 -38.56 -3.60
C HIS A 166 -29.70 -38.16 -2.55
N PHE A 167 -29.58 -36.97 -1.96
CA PHE A 167 -30.41 -36.53 -0.82
C PHE A 167 -31.29 -35.32 -1.12
N GLY A 168 -31.12 -34.67 -2.29
CA GLY A 168 -31.83 -33.46 -2.65
C GLY A 168 -31.19 -32.16 -2.14
N PRO A 169 -31.90 -31.02 -2.22
CA PRO A 169 -31.31 -29.70 -2.01
C PRO A 169 -30.79 -29.51 -0.59
N ILE A 170 -29.63 -28.85 -0.46
CA ILE A 170 -29.04 -28.50 0.83
C ILE A 170 -29.90 -27.43 1.54
N PRO A 171 -30.39 -27.69 2.76
CA PRO A 171 -31.14 -26.70 3.52
C PRO A 171 -30.31 -25.45 3.84
N THR A 172 -30.97 -24.29 3.93
CA THR A 172 -30.31 -23.03 4.29
C THR A 172 -29.57 -23.18 5.62
N GLY A 173 -28.34 -22.66 5.68
CA GLY A 173 -27.49 -22.75 6.88
C GLY A 173 -26.73 -24.06 7.06
N HIS A 174 -26.90 -25.04 6.17
CA HIS A 174 -26.12 -26.27 6.15
C HIS A 174 -25.01 -26.23 5.11
N CYS A 175 -24.02 -27.11 5.27
CA CYS A 175 -22.94 -27.30 4.32
C CYS A 175 -22.48 -28.76 4.30
N VAL A 176 -22.09 -29.23 3.13
CA VAL A 176 -21.52 -30.57 2.92
C VAL A 176 -20.04 -30.53 3.26
N CYS A 177 -19.59 -31.46 4.12
CA CYS A 177 -18.21 -31.62 4.53
C CYS A 177 -17.71 -33.05 4.25
N PHE A 178 -16.40 -33.19 4.14
CA PHE A 178 -15.72 -34.48 4.00
C PHE A 178 -15.33 -35.00 5.38
N LYS A 179 -15.71 -36.23 5.72
CA LYS A 179 -15.40 -36.86 7.01
C LYS A 179 -13.89 -37.09 7.19
N ASP A 180 -13.22 -37.49 6.11
CA ASP A 180 -11.77 -37.76 6.07
C ASP A 180 -10.91 -36.51 5.85
N ASN A 181 -11.51 -35.33 5.68
CA ASN A 181 -10.85 -34.07 5.33
C ASN A 181 -10.07 -34.09 3.98
N ASN A 182 -10.24 -35.13 3.16
CA ASN A 182 -9.66 -35.23 1.82
C ASN A 182 -10.65 -34.75 0.76
N LYS A 183 -10.42 -33.52 0.27
CA LYS A 183 -11.31 -32.81 -0.68
C LYS A 183 -11.41 -33.46 -2.06
N GLN A 184 -10.54 -34.42 -2.37
CA GLN A 184 -10.54 -35.17 -3.63
C GLN A 184 -11.29 -36.51 -3.53
N ASN A 185 -11.53 -37.03 -2.31
CA ASN A 185 -12.27 -38.27 -2.09
C ASN A 185 -13.78 -38.01 -2.10
N VAL A 186 -14.35 -37.88 -3.31
CA VAL A 186 -15.76 -37.56 -3.51
C VAL A 186 -16.59 -38.85 -3.59
N VAL A 187 -16.89 -39.43 -2.43
CA VAL A 187 -17.77 -40.60 -2.27
C VAL A 187 -18.89 -40.25 -1.29
N ILE A 188 -20.12 -40.67 -1.58
CA ILE A 188 -21.31 -40.30 -0.77
C ILE A 188 -21.16 -40.65 0.72
N ASP A 189 -20.55 -41.81 1.03
CA ASP A 189 -20.29 -42.26 2.40
C ASP A 189 -19.29 -41.38 3.16
N ASN A 190 -18.39 -40.71 2.44
CA ASN A 190 -17.42 -39.76 3.00
C ASN A 190 -18.01 -38.35 3.16
N LEU A 191 -19.23 -38.10 2.66
CA LEU A 191 -19.89 -36.81 2.79
C LEU A 191 -20.80 -36.80 4.02
N GLU A 192 -20.86 -35.66 4.69
CA GLU A 192 -21.82 -35.38 5.76
C GLU A 192 -22.40 -33.97 5.58
N LEU A 193 -23.69 -33.83 5.91
CA LEU A 193 -24.36 -32.54 5.99
C LEU A 193 -24.33 -32.06 7.43
N ILE A 194 -23.68 -30.92 7.65
CA ILE A 194 -23.60 -30.30 8.97
C ILE A 194 -24.04 -28.85 8.91
N THR A 195 -24.50 -28.31 10.03
CA THR A 195 -24.77 -26.87 10.13
C THR A 195 -23.46 -26.08 10.04
N ARG A 196 -23.52 -24.86 9.52
CA ARG A 196 -22.35 -23.96 9.51
C ARG A 196 -21.86 -23.66 10.94
N ALA A 197 -22.76 -23.65 11.93
CA ALA A 197 -22.42 -23.49 13.34
C ALA A 197 -21.61 -24.67 13.88
N GLU A 198 -22.01 -25.91 13.58
CA GLU A 198 -21.25 -27.11 13.96
C GLU A 198 -19.89 -27.14 13.26
N ARG A 199 -19.84 -26.83 11.96
CA ARG A 199 -18.57 -26.74 11.22
C ARG A 199 -17.62 -25.74 11.86
N MET A 200 -18.12 -24.57 12.24
CA MET A 200 -17.34 -23.55 12.94
C MET A 200 -16.83 -24.08 14.28
N ARG A 201 -17.67 -24.73 15.08
CA ARG A 201 -17.26 -25.32 16.38
C ARG A 201 -16.17 -26.38 16.21
N ARG A 202 -16.28 -27.24 15.18
CA ARG A 202 -15.27 -28.28 14.86
C ARG A 202 -13.92 -27.70 14.47
N ASN A 203 -13.90 -26.56 13.77
CA ASN A 203 -12.68 -25.91 13.29
C ASN A 203 -12.13 -24.85 14.26
N SER A 204 -12.88 -24.50 15.30
CA SER A 204 -12.48 -23.45 16.25
C SER A 204 -11.54 -23.97 17.33
N ILE A 205 -10.57 -23.14 17.71
CA ILE A 205 -9.67 -23.41 18.84
C ILE A 205 -10.43 -23.62 20.15
N HIS A 206 -11.67 -23.11 20.25
CA HIS A 206 -12.53 -23.25 21.42
C HIS A 206 -12.82 -24.70 21.81
N ARG A 207 -12.68 -25.66 20.87
CA ARG A 207 -12.89 -27.10 21.13
C ARG A 207 -11.84 -27.73 22.07
N TYR A 208 -10.68 -27.10 22.23
CA TYR A 208 -9.59 -27.64 23.03
C TYR A 208 -9.68 -27.20 24.50
N PRO A 209 -9.09 -27.95 25.46
CA PRO A 209 -8.87 -27.50 26.83
C PRO A 209 -8.00 -26.23 26.91
N PRO A 210 -8.11 -25.40 27.97
CA PRO A 210 -7.38 -24.14 28.09
C PRO A 210 -5.86 -24.31 28.02
N GLU A 211 -5.32 -25.37 28.61
CA GLU A 211 -3.88 -25.71 28.57
C GLU A 211 -3.40 -25.89 27.12
N LEU A 212 -4.12 -26.68 26.32
CA LEU A 212 -3.80 -26.88 24.91
C LEU A 212 -3.92 -25.59 24.10
N LYS A 213 -4.89 -24.71 24.40
CA LYS A 213 -4.98 -23.39 23.72
C LYS A 213 -3.73 -22.56 23.96
N SER A 214 -3.20 -22.58 25.18
CA SER A 214 -2.00 -21.84 25.55
C SER A 214 -0.78 -22.36 24.77
N ALA A 215 -0.58 -23.69 24.75
CA ALA A 215 0.50 -24.32 24.00
C ALA A 215 0.43 -24.03 22.49
N ILE A 216 -0.76 -24.16 21.88
CA ILE A 216 -0.98 -23.86 20.46
C ILE A 216 -0.63 -22.40 20.15
N ARG A 217 -1.01 -21.45 21.01
CA ARG A 217 -0.69 -20.02 20.81
C ARG A 217 0.81 -19.75 20.89
N VAL A 218 1.51 -20.38 21.84
CA VAL A 218 2.96 -20.26 21.96
C VAL A 218 3.66 -20.80 20.72
N ILE A 219 3.27 -22.01 20.26
CA ILE A 219 3.82 -22.62 19.04
C ILE A 219 3.56 -21.73 17.82
N SER A 220 2.35 -21.20 17.67
CA SER A 220 2.02 -20.30 16.55
C SER A 220 2.85 -19.02 16.56
N LYS A 221 3.10 -18.44 17.75
CA LYS A 221 3.97 -17.26 17.88
C LYS A 221 5.42 -17.58 17.52
N LEU A 222 5.93 -18.73 17.97
CA LEU A 222 7.26 -19.21 17.63
C LEU A 222 7.41 -19.41 16.12
N LYS A 223 6.47 -20.11 15.48
CA LYS A 223 6.48 -20.33 14.02
C LYS A 223 6.50 -19.01 13.23
N ARG A 224 5.69 -18.04 13.65
CA ARG A 224 5.67 -16.72 13.01
C ARG A 224 7.02 -16.00 13.15
N THR A 225 7.62 -16.06 14.33
CA THR A 225 8.93 -15.43 14.59
C THR A 225 10.02 -16.08 13.71
N ILE A 226 10.00 -17.40 13.56
CA ILE A 226 10.92 -18.12 12.66
C ILE A 226 10.75 -17.64 11.22
N GLN A 227 9.50 -17.57 10.71
CA GLN A 227 9.24 -17.09 9.36
C GLN A 227 9.66 -15.63 9.13
N GLU A 228 9.50 -14.76 10.13
CA GLU A 228 9.93 -13.36 10.05
C GLU A 228 11.46 -13.28 9.92
N VAL A 229 12.21 -14.05 10.70
CA VAL A 229 13.69 -14.13 10.61
C VAL A 229 14.15 -14.74 9.28
N GLU A 230 13.51 -15.82 8.81
CA GLU A 230 13.82 -16.44 7.51
C GLU A 230 13.61 -15.49 6.34
N HIS A 231 12.60 -14.62 6.42
CA HIS A 231 12.37 -13.58 5.41
C HIS A 231 13.41 -12.47 5.48
N GLU A 232 13.81 -12.03 6.68
CA GLU A 232 14.86 -11.01 6.88
C GLU A 232 16.25 -11.47 6.39
N GLU A 233 16.58 -12.77 6.47
CA GLU A 233 17.86 -13.30 5.95
C GLU A 233 17.89 -13.47 4.42
N GLN A 234 16.73 -13.40 3.74
CA GLN A 234 16.63 -13.53 2.28
C GLN A 234 16.63 -12.19 1.53
N ASP A 235 16.41 -11.07 2.23
CA ASP A 235 16.45 -9.70 1.71
C ASP A 235 17.86 -9.07 1.85
#